data_AF-A0A936U196-F1
#
_entry.id   AF-A0A936U196-F1
#
_cell.length_a   1.000
_cell.length_b   1.000
_cell.length_c   1.000
_cell.angle_alpha   90.00
_cell.angle_beta   90.00
_cell.angle_gamma   90.00
#
_symmetry.space_group_name_H-M   'P 1'
#
loop_
_entity.id
_entity.type
_entity.pdbx_description
1 polymer ?
#
loop_
_entity_poly.entity_id
_entity_poly.type
_entity_poly.pdbx_seq_one_letter_code
_entity_poly.pdbx_strand_id
1 'polypeptide(L)' 'MLDSSDKQIKRILKAGKADSFMIYHPSLGYFARDYNLTQIPIEQEGKEPSPAYMKELIDLARKRKSIRSLYLRSSTNKVL' A
#
# COMPACT_ATOMS: atom_id res chain seq x y z
N MET A 1 3.29 -0.13 25.50
CA MET A 1 2.36 0.53 24.56
C MET A 1 2.69 0.23 23.11
N LEU A 2 3.96 0.25 22.68
CA LEU A 2 4.35 -0.15 21.31
C LEU A 2 4.11 -1.65 21.03
N ASP A 3 4.46 -2.54 21.97
CA ASP A 3 4.31 -3.99 21.77
C ASP A 3 2.86 -4.46 21.60
N SER A 4 1.91 -3.79 22.26
CA SER A 4 0.49 -4.12 22.13
C SER A 4 -0.05 -3.76 20.75
N SER A 5 0.38 -2.63 20.20
CA SER A 5 -0.01 -2.18 18.85
C SER A 5 0.59 -3.07 17.77
N ASP A 6 1.87 -3.44 17.90
CA ASP A 6 2.54 -4.37 16.98
C ASP A 6 1.83 -5.73 16.92
N LYS A 7 1.49 -6.30 18.08
CA LYS A 7 0.72 -7.55 18.17
C LYS A 7 -0.64 -7.42 17.50
N GLN A 8 -1.33 -6.30 17.65
CA GLN A 8 -2.62 -6.06 17.00
C GLN A 8 -2.48 -6.00 15.47
N ILE A 9 -1.49 -5.28 14.95
CA ILE A 9 -1.22 -5.18 13.52
C ILE A 9 -0.92 -6.56 12.94
N LYS A 10 -0.01 -7.33 13.55
CA LYS A 10 0.32 -8.71 13.14
C LYS A 10 -0.92 -9.60 13.08
N ARG A 11 -1.80 -9.51 14.07
CA ARG A 11 -3.05 -10.28 14.11
C ARG A 11 -3.99 -9.91 12.96
N ILE A 12 -4.18 -8.61 12.69
CA ILE A 12 -5.06 -8.11 11.62
C ILE A 12 -4.52 -8.51 10.24
N LEU A 13 -3.21 -8.41 10.04
CA LEU A 13 -2.56 -8.78 8.78
C LEU A 13 -2.65 -10.30 8.54
N LYS A 14 -2.37 -11.11 9.56
CA LYS A 14 -2.46 -12.58 9.48
C LYS A 14 -3.89 -13.05 9.21
N ALA A 15 -4.89 -12.48 9.90
CA ALA A 15 -6.29 -12.83 9.70
C ALA A 15 -6.77 -12.47 8.28
N GLY A 16 -6.32 -11.32 7.76
CA GLY A 16 -6.64 -10.86 6.40
C GLY A 16 -5.88 -11.59 5.29
N LYS A 17 -4.90 -12.45 5.61
CA LYS A 17 -4.01 -13.12 4.65
C LYS A 17 -3.39 -12.17 3.63
N ALA A 18 -3.15 -10.93 4.02
CA ALA A 18 -2.59 -9.92 3.14
C ALA A 18 -1.07 -10.10 3.06
N ASP A 19 -0.55 -10.15 1.84
CA ASP A 19 0.88 -10.21 1.54
C ASP A 19 1.38 -8.92 0.85
N SER A 20 0.45 -8.05 0.47
CA SER A 20 0.73 -6.87 -0.33
C SER A 20 -0.37 -5.82 -0.20
N PHE A 21 0.01 -4.57 -0.45
CA PHE A 21 -0.93 -3.47 -0.50
C PHE A 21 -0.59 -2.48 -1.62
N MET A 22 -1.63 -1.90 -2.21
CA MET A 22 -1.49 -0.81 -3.17
C MET A 22 -1.58 0.53 -2.45
N ILE A 23 -0.70 1.47 -2.77
CA ILE A 23 -0.64 2.81 -2.18
C ILE A 23 -0.41 3.85 -3.27
N TYR A 24 -1.05 5.02 -3.18
CA TYR A 24 -0.84 6.07 -4.17
C TYR A 24 0.58 6.64 -4.11
N HIS A 25 0.95 7.26 -2.99
CA HIS A 25 2.30 7.76 -2.72
C HIS A 25 3.10 6.74 -1.88
N PRO A 26 4.26 6.23 -2.32
CA PRO A 26 5.02 5.20 -1.61
C PRO A 26 5.73 5.73 -0.35
N SER A 27 4.97 5.93 0.75
CA SER A 27 5.47 6.48 2.02
C SER A 27 5.60 5.44 3.15
N LEU A 28 5.20 4.18 2.93
CA LEU A 28 5.10 3.15 3.96
C LEU A 28 6.14 2.01 3.80
N GLY A 29 7.32 2.33 3.25
CA GLY A 29 8.36 1.32 2.99
C GLY A 29 8.87 0.59 4.24
N TYR A 30 9.02 1.30 5.38
CA TYR A 30 9.39 0.68 6.65
C TYR A 30 8.29 -0.24 7.18
N PHE A 31 7.03 0.19 7.13
CA PHE A 31 5.89 -0.65 7.49
C PHE A 31 5.83 -1.92 6.64
N ALA A 32 6.04 -1.80 5.33
CA ALA A 32 6.07 -2.94 4.43
C ALA A 32 7.18 -3.94 4.82
N ARG A 33 8.38 -3.42 5.14
CA ARG A 33 9.52 -4.22 5.60
C ARG A 33 9.24 -4.94 6.92
N ASP A 34 8.77 -4.21 7.93
CA ASP A 34 8.59 -4.71 9.30
C ASP A 34 7.50 -5.76 9.41
N TYR A 35 6.51 -5.71 8.52
CA TYR A 35 5.38 -6.65 8.48
C TYR A 35 5.41 -7.63 7.32
N ASN A 36 6.54 -7.72 6.59
CA ASN A 36 6.74 -8.63 5.45
C ASN A 36 5.63 -8.51 4.39
N LEU A 37 5.29 -7.27 4.03
CA LEU A 37 4.33 -6.93 3.00
C LEU A 37 5.04 -6.38 1.76
N THR A 38 4.48 -6.61 0.59
CA THR A 38 4.89 -5.92 -0.64
C THR A 38 4.11 -4.62 -0.81
N GLN A 39 4.81 -3.49 -0.83
CA GLN A 39 4.21 -2.20 -1.21
C GLN A 39 4.17 -2.09 -2.74
N ILE A 40 2.99 -1.82 -3.30
CA ILE A 40 2.78 -1.61 -4.74
C ILE A 40 2.40 -0.13 -4.94
N PRO A 41 3.33 0.73 -5.40
CA PRO A 41 3.01 2.13 -5.70
C PRO A 41 2.06 2.23 -6.90
N ILE A 42 1.11 3.16 -6.84
CA ILE A 42 0.23 3.50 -7.97
C ILE A 42 0.84 4.65 -8.76
N GLU A 43 1.43 5.65 -8.10
CA GLU A 43 2.15 6.72 -8.81
C GLU A 43 3.53 6.24 -9.28
N GLN A 44 4.04 6.88 -10.33
CA GLN A 44 5.40 6.66 -10.82
C GLN A 44 6.17 7.96 -10.65
N GLU A 45 7.15 7.98 -9.73
CA GLU A 45 8.05 9.13 -9.51
C GLU A 45 7.32 10.46 -9.23
N GLY A 46 6.23 10.44 -8.47
CA GLY A 46 5.43 11.63 -8.15
C GLY A 46 4.55 12.11 -9.32
N LYS A 47 4.42 11.32 -10.39
CA LYS A 47 3.54 11.58 -11.53
C LYS A 47 2.35 10.63 -11.52
N GLU A 48 1.25 11.11 -12.10
CA GLU A 48 0.07 10.29 -12.32
C GLU A 48 0.41 9.05 -13.17
N PRO A 49 -0.17 7.88 -12.83
CA PRO A 49 0.03 6.66 -13.60
C PRO A 49 -0.51 6.81 -15.03
N SER A 50 0.22 6.26 -16.01
CA SER A 50 -0.33 6.13 -17.35
C SER A 50 -1.53 5.17 -17.38
N PRO A 51 -2.47 5.32 -18.33
CA PRO A 51 -3.58 4.38 -18.49
C PRO A 51 -3.12 2.92 -18.68
N ALA A 52 -2.00 2.70 -19.38
CA ALA A 52 -1.41 1.39 -19.56
C ALA A 52 -0.94 0.79 -18.22
N TYR A 53 -0.23 1.57 -17.42
CA TYR A 53 0.23 1.14 -16.10
C TYR A 53 -0.93 0.90 -15.13
N MET A 54 -1.97 1.75 -15.16
CA MET A 54 -3.18 1.54 -14.37
C MET A 54 -3.86 0.21 -14.72
N LYS A 55 -3.91 -0.15 -16.00
CA LYS A 55 -4.42 -1.45 -16.42
C LYS A 55 -3.58 -2.60 -15.84
N GLU A 56 -2.25 -2.51 -15.89
CA GLU A 56 -1.36 -3.50 -15.29
C GLU A 56 -1.59 -3.67 -13.78
N LEU A 57 -1.78 -2.56 -13.06
CA LEU A 57 -2.11 -2.58 -11.64
C LEU A 57 -3.46 -3.25 -11.36
N ILE A 58 -4.49 -2.98 -12.17
CA ILE A 58 -5.80 -3.62 -12.04
C ILE A 58 -5.68 -5.12 -12.32
N ASP A 59 -4.94 -5.52 -13.35
CA ASP A 59 -4.71 -6.92 -13.69
C ASP A 59 -3.94 -7.65 -12.58
N LEU A 60 -2.95 -6.98 -11.99
CA LEU A 60 -2.21 -7.47 -10.82
C LEU A 60 -3.14 -7.67 -9.61
N ALA A 61 -3.99 -6.68 -9.30
CA ALA A 61 -4.99 -6.75 -8.23
C ALA A 61 -5.97 -7.90 -8.42
N ARG A 62 -6.41 -8.15 -9.66
CA ARG A 62 -7.33 -9.25 -9.99
C ARG A 62 -6.66 -10.62 -9.84
N LYS A 63 -5.38 -10.73 -10.20
CA LYS A 63 -4.62 -11.99 -10.10
C LYS A 63 -4.28 -12.36 -8.65
N ARG A 64 -3.98 -11.37 -7.80
CA ARG A 64 -3.66 -11.62 -6.40
C ARG A 64 -4.90 -11.47 -5.54
N LYS A 65 -5.42 -12.59 -5.01
CA LYS A 65 -6.57 -12.60 -4.09
C LYS A 65 -6.35 -11.86 -2.76
N SER A 66 -5.10 -11.50 -2.46
CA SER A 66 -4.63 -10.99 -1.16
C SER A 66 -4.14 -9.53 -1.18
N ILE A 67 -4.34 -8.79 -2.28
CA ILE A 67 -4.02 -7.35 -2.31
C ILE A 67 -5.09 -6.56 -1.53
N ARG A 68 -4.66 -5.73 -0.58
CA ARG A 68 -5.49 -4.67 0.02
C ARG A 68 -5.11 -3.31 -0.53
N SER A 69 -6.09 -2.50 -0.93
CA SER A 69 -5.83 -1.16 -1.46
C SER A 69 -5.96 -0.11 -0.35
N LEU A 70 -4.98 0.79 -0.27
CA LEU A 70 -4.93 1.89 0.68
C LEU A 70 -4.73 3.21 -0.08
N TYR A 71 -5.70 4.12 0.01
CA TYR A 71 -5.58 5.44 -0.61
C TYR A 71 -5.22 6.48 0.44
N LEU A 72 -3.95 6.89 0.48
CA LEU A 72 -3.48 7.98 1.32
C LEU A 72 -3.33 9.24 0.45
N ARG A 73 -4.25 10.19 0.60
CA ARG A 73 -4.09 11.54 0.08
C ARG A 73 -3.25 12.34 1.08
N SER A 74 -1.98 12.58 0.76
CA SER A 74 -1.20 13.57 1.49
C SER A 74 -1.85 14.94 1.24
N SER A 75 -2.45 15.54 2.26
CA SER A 75 -2.75 16.98 2.23
C SER A 75 -1.45 17.73 2.34
N THR A 76 -0.73 17.83 1.22
CA THR A 76 0.34 18.80 1.07
C THR A 76 -0.35 20.15 0.93
N ASN A 77 -0.19 21.03 1.92
CA ASN A 77 -0.53 22.44 1.78
C ASN A 77 0.20 22.97 0.54
N LYS A 78 -0.52 23.10 -0.58
CA LYS A 78 -0.13 24.02 -1.64
C LYS A 78 -0.40 25.40 -1.08
N VAL A 79 0.63 26.01 -0.48
CA VAL A 79 0.67 27.45 -0.30
C VAL A 79 0.71 28.03 -1.72
N LEU A 80 -0.43 28.51 -2.18
CA LEU A 80 -0.53 29.57 -3.17
C LEU A 80 -0.92 30.83 -2.42
#